data_AF-A0A382D1V0-F1
#
_entry.id   AF-A0A382D1V0-F1
#
_cell.length_a   1.000
_cell.length_b   1.000
_cell.length_c   1.000
_cell.angle_alpha   90.00
_cell.angle_beta   90.00
_cell.angle_gamma   90.00
#
_symmetry.space_group_name_H-M   'P 1'
#
loop_
_entity.id
_entity.type
_entity.pdbx_description
1 polymer ?
#
loop_
_entity_poly.entity_id
_entity_poly.type
_entity_poly.pdbx_seq_one_letter_code
_entity_poly.pdbx_strand_id
1 'polypeptide(L)'
;MKKFSQFIEEQYGHQEDAGLSSQHVPHDIDDPDVQRKINAILGHTASSEYMTPEAAIGQMEAKLSLLGLAPQDGDREFSESGTLDIQMSRYGDITGKSVDTPFDEIEHESRNYTLSVKYEQLETGSYKVYANFS
;
A
#
# COMPACT_ATOMS: atom_id res chain seq x y z
N MET A 1 2.69 -15.17 -46.66
CA MET A 1 1.85 -14.70 -45.53
C MET A 1 2.56 -15.08 -44.25
N LYS A 2 2.69 -14.16 -43.29
CA LYS A 2 3.30 -14.46 -41.99
C LYS A 2 2.41 -15.46 -41.21
N LYS A 3 3.02 -16.27 -40.34
CA LYS A 3 2.26 -17.20 -39.49
C LYS A 3 1.68 -16.43 -38.29
N PHE A 4 0.53 -16.87 -37.80
CA PHE A 4 -0.14 -16.27 -36.64
C PHE A 4 0.76 -16.21 -35.39
N SER A 5 1.61 -17.21 -35.18
CA SER A 5 2.60 -17.22 -34.09
C SER A 5 3.63 -16.10 -34.20
N GLN A 6 4.09 -15.78 -35.41
CA GLN A 6 5.01 -14.65 -35.65
C GLN A 6 4.30 -13.30 -35.44
N PHE A 7 2.98 -13.25 -35.64
CA PHE A 7 2.20 -12.04 -35.39
C PHE A 7 2.06 -11.78 -33.89
N ILE A 8 1.80 -12.82 -33.08
CA ILE A 8 1.79 -12.73 -31.61
C ILE A 8 3.17 -12.28 -31.10
N GLU A 9 4.23 -12.90 -31.58
CA GLU A 9 5.60 -12.59 -31.15
C GLU A 9 6.05 -11.17 -31.54
N GLU A 10 5.67 -10.68 -32.74
CA GLU A 10 5.88 -9.28 -33.14
C GLU A 10 5.05 -8.29 -32.32
N GLN A 11 3.82 -8.63 -31.93
CA GLN A 11 2.94 -7.74 -31.15
C GLN A 11 3.39 -7.62 -29.68
N TYR A 12 3.98 -8.67 -29.12
CA TYR A 12 4.54 -8.66 -27.77
C TYR A 12 5.96 -8.05 -27.71
N GLY A 13 6.71 -8.05 -28.82
CA GLY A 13 8.03 -7.41 -28.90
C GLY A 13 8.00 -5.89 -29.09
N HIS A 14 6.85 -5.31 -29.45
CA HIS A 14 6.65 -3.89 -29.72
C HIS A 14 5.47 -3.29 -28.94
N GLN A 15 5.31 -3.65 -27.67
CA GLN A 15 4.74 -2.69 -26.73
C GLN A 15 5.83 -1.65 -26.44
N GLU A 16 5.81 -0.55 -27.20
CA GLU A 16 6.34 0.71 -26.70
C GLU A 16 5.59 1.01 -25.41
N ASP A 17 6.24 0.59 -24.34
CA ASP A 17 5.78 0.65 -22.99
C ASP A 17 5.65 2.11 -22.59
N ALA A 18 4.43 2.54 -22.25
CA ALA A 18 4.16 3.86 -21.69
C ALA A 18 4.72 4.02 -20.26
N GLY A 19 5.88 3.42 -19.98
CA GLY A 19 6.47 3.27 -18.65
C GLY A 19 5.69 2.34 -17.72
N LEU A 20 4.89 1.42 -18.27
CA LEU A 20 4.08 0.44 -17.56
C LEU A 20 4.59 -0.99 -17.81
N SER A 21 5.91 -1.22 -17.73
CA SER A 21 6.47 -2.56 -17.79
C SER A 21 5.95 -3.29 -16.56
N SER A 22 4.88 -4.08 -16.72
CA SER A 22 4.26 -4.85 -15.65
C SER A 22 5.09 -6.12 -15.37
N GLN A 23 6.39 -5.95 -15.14
CA GLN A 23 7.24 -7.03 -14.61
C GLN A 23 6.73 -7.49 -13.24
N HIS A 24 6.07 -6.58 -12.50
CA HIS A 24 5.49 -6.79 -11.18
C HIS A 24 3.98 -6.60 -11.24
N VAL A 25 3.25 -7.40 -10.46
CA VAL A 25 1.80 -7.33 -10.34
C VAL A 25 1.43 -6.11 -9.48
N PRO A 26 0.80 -5.05 -10.04
CA PRO A 26 0.66 -3.77 -9.32
C PRO A 26 -0.18 -3.81 -8.03
N HIS A 27 -1.01 -4.85 -7.87
CA HIS A 27 -1.91 -5.03 -6.73
C HIS A 27 -1.40 -6.07 -5.72
N ASP A 28 -0.21 -6.63 -5.94
CA ASP A 28 0.46 -7.52 -5.02
C ASP A 28 1.25 -6.69 -4.00
N ILE A 29 0.69 -6.52 -2.81
CA ILE A 29 1.23 -5.65 -1.75
C ILE A 29 2.43 -6.32 -1.08
N ASP A 30 2.58 -7.64 -1.21
CA ASP A 30 3.71 -8.40 -0.67
C ASP A 30 4.94 -8.32 -1.59
N ASP A 31 4.78 -7.82 -2.82
CA ASP A 31 5.90 -7.58 -3.73
C ASP A 31 6.77 -6.42 -3.19
N PRO A 32 8.08 -6.63 -2.98
CA PRO A 32 8.98 -5.61 -2.44
C PRO A 32 9.09 -4.36 -3.33
N ASP A 33 8.88 -4.48 -4.65
CA ASP A 33 8.82 -3.33 -5.57
C ASP A 33 7.55 -2.50 -5.36
N VAL A 34 6.42 -3.15 -5.09
CA VAL A 34 5.16 -2.48 -4.77
C VAL A 34 5.25 -1.79 -3.41
N GLN A 35 5.79 -2.46 -2.38
CA GLN A 35 6.04 -1.85 -1.07
C GLN A 35 6.95 -0.62 -1.17
N ARG A 36 8.02 -0.68 -1.97
CA ARG A 36 8.89 0.50 -2.22
C ARG A 36 8.13 1.67 -2.83
N LYS A 37 7.21 1.41 -3.77
CA LYS A 37 6.37 2.45 -4.38
C LYS A 37 5.38 3.04 -3.38
N ILE A 38 4.75 2.21 -2.55
CA ILE A 38 3.87 2.65 -1.46
C ILE A 38 4.64 3.58 -0.51
N ASN A 39 5.83 3.16 -0.07
CA ASN A 39 6.70 3.95 0.79
C ASN A 39 7.15 5.26 0.13
N ALA A 40 7.42 5.29 -1.18
CA ALA A 40 7.72 6.52 -1.90
C ALA A 40 6.52 7.50 -1.93
N ILE A 41 5.30 6.97 -2.14
CA ILE A 41 4.06 7.75 -2.13
C ILE A 41 3.76 8.34 -0.74
N LEU A 42 4.03 7.57 0.33
CA LEU A 42 3.94 8.03 1.72
C LEU A 42 5.04 9.04 2.07
N GLY A 43 6.25 8.84 1.57
CA GLY A 43 7.38 9.77 1.71
C GLY A 43 7.11 11.13 1.08
N HIS A 44 6.31 11.20 0.00
CA HIS A 44 5.85 12.49 -0.52
C HIS A 44 4.92 13.22 0.46
N THR A 45 4.05 12.50 1.18
CA THR A 45 3.25 13.09 2.27
C THR A 45 4.16 13.67 3.37
N ALA A 46 5.27 12.99 3.69
CA ALA A 46 6.25 13.45 4.67
C ALA A 46 7.06 14.70 4.27
N SER A 47 6.98 15.12 3.01
CA SER A 47 7.63 16.36 2.53
C SER A 47 6.85 17.63 2.86
N SER A 48 5.58 17.49 3.24
CA SER A 48 4.71 18.61 3.63
C SER A 48 4.71 18.82 5.14
N GLU A 49 4.42 20.05 5.56
CA GLU A 49 4.14 20.38 6.95
C GLU A 49 2.64 20.39 7.22
N TYR A 50 2.23 19.88 8.38
CA TYR A 50 0.83 19.73 8.75
C TYR A 50 0.52 20.52 10.02
N MET A 51 -0.70 20.99 10.13
CA MET A 51 -1.16 21.68 11.35
C MET A 51 -1.35 20.72 12.52
N THR A 52 -1.70 19.46 12.24
CA THR A 52 -1.82 18.39 13.23
C THR A 52 -1.24 17.08 12.67
N PRO A 53 -0.70 16.18 13.52
CA PRO A 53 -0.26 14.85 13.09
C PRO A 53 -1.40 14.05 12.45
N GLU A 54 -2.61 14.21 12.98
CA GLU A 54 -3.81 13.54 12.50
C GLU A 54 -4.15 13.90 11.04
N ALA A 55 -3.96 15.16 10.63
CA ALA A 55 -4.18 15.56 9.25
C ALA A 55 -3.19 14.88 8.28
N ALA A 56 -1.93 14.70 8.70
CA ALA A 56 -0.93 14.01 7.91
C ALA A 56 -1.28 12.51 7.77
N ILE A 57 -1.64 11.88 8.89
CA ILE A 57 -2.02 10.47 8.93
C ILE A 57 -3.28 10.24 8.10
N GLY A 58 -4.30 11.08 8.20
CA GLY A 58 -5.51 10.98 7.37
C GLY A 58 -5.21 11.08 5.88
N GLN A 59 -4.22 11.88 5.47
CA GLN A 59 -3.78 11.91 4.07
C GLN A 59 -3.03 10.63 3.65
N MET A 60 -2.25 10.03 4.55
CA MET A 60 -1.60 8.73 4.31
C MET A 60 -2.64 7.61 4.18
N GLU A 61 -3.61 7.57 5.08
CA GLU A 61 -4.73 6.62 5.06
C GLU A 61 -5.58 6.77 3.80
N ALA A 62 -5.88 8.01 3.37
CA ALA A 62 -6.60 8.26 2.13
C ALA A 62 -5.86 7.74 0.89
N LYS A 63 -4.53 7.70 0.90
CA LYS A 63 -3.73 7.11 -0.18
C LYS A 63 -3.73 5.58 -0.11
N LEU A 64 -3.64 5.01 1.10
CA LEU A 64 -3.67 3.57 1.32
C LEU A 64 -5.08 2.98 1.05
N SER A 65 -6.14 3.74 1.28
CA SER A 65 -7.51 3.31 0.98
C SER A 65 -7.77 3.13 -0.52
N LEU A 66 -7.05 3.86 -1.39
CA LEU A 66 -7.07 3.63 -2.85
C LEU A 66 -6.51 2.26 -3.23
N LEU A 67 -5.65 1.67 -2.40
CA LEU A 67 -5.13 0.31 -2.55
C LEU A 67 -6.03 -0.74 -1.86
N GLY A 68 -7.12 -0.28 -1.27
CA GLY A 68 -8.05 -1.08 -0.50
C GLY A 68 -7.55 -1.45 0.89
N LEU A 69 -6.63 -0.67 1.48
CA LEU A 69 -6.17 -0.85 2.87
C LEU A 69 -6.95 0.09 3.79
N ALA A 70 -7.50 -0.46 4.86
CA ALA A 70 -8.24 0.27 5.88
C ALA A 70 -7.56 0.16 7.24
N PRO A 71 -7.45 1.24 8.02
CA PRO A 71 -7.03 1.14 9.40
C PRO A 71 -8.02 0.29 10.20
N GLN A 72 -7.51 -0.58 11.06
CA GLN A 72 -8.31 -1.24 12.08
C GLN A 72 -8.48 -0.26 13.24
N ASP A 73 -9.72 0.14 13.49
CA ASP A 73 -10.10 1.25 14.38
C ASP A 73 -9.32 1.27 15.71
N GLY A 74 -8.86 2.47 16.08
CA GLY A 74 -8.26 2.74 17.37
C GLY A 74 -8.19 4.25 17.62
N ASP A 75 -8.61 4.69 18.80
CA ASP A 75 -8.42 6.08 19.23
C ASP A 75 -6.92 6.37 19.32
N ARG A 76 -6.52 7.54 18.79
CA ARG A 76 -5.13 7.97 18.72
C ARG A 76 -4.95 9.20 19.58
N GLU A 77 -4.05 9.10 20.55
CA GLU A 77 -3.60 10.25 21.30
C GLU A 77 -2.28 10.76 20.72
N PHE A 78 -2.21 12.07 20.47
CA PHE A 78 -1.03 12.72 19.91
C PHE A 78 -0.37 13.61 20.98
N SER A 79 0.95 13.46 21.12
CA SER A 79 1.82 14.35 21.89
C SER A 79 2.59 15.32 20.97
N GLU A 80 3.56 16.08 21.49
CA GLU A 80 4.42 16.95 20.67
C GLU A 80 5.32 16.15 19.71
N SER A 81 5.73 14.95 20.13
CA SER A 81 6.45 14.01 19.28
C SER A 81 6.16 12.58 19.75
N GLY A 82 6.21 11.63 18.81
CA GLY A 82 5.90 10.25 19.12
C GLY A 82 6.00 9.32 17.92
N THR A 83 5.79 8.05 18.21
CA THR A 83 5.67 6.97 17.23
C THR A 83 4.34 6.26 17.44
N LEU A 84 3.67 5.92 16.34
CA LEU A 84 2.38 5.25 16.33
C LEU A 84 2.43 4.15 15.28
N ASP A 85 2.04 2.94 15.65
CA ASP A 85 1.83 1.86 14.71
C ASP A 85 0.33 1.69 14.45
N ILE A 86 -0.07 1.85 13.20
CA ILE A 86 -1.45 1.70 12.76
C ILE A 86 -1.57 0.35 12.06
N GLN A 87 -2.41 -0.53 12.60
CA GLN A 87 -2.73 -1.78 11.94
C GLN A 87 -3.70 -1.53 10.79
N MET A 88 -3.40 -2.09 9.63
CA MET A 88 -4.13 -1.93 8.40
C MET A 88 -4.57 -3.31 7.90
N SER A 89 -5.80 -3.43 7.43
CA SER A 89 -6.30 -4.64 6.77
C SER A 89 -6.76 -4.33 5.36
N ARG A 90 -6.52 -5.25 4.42
CA ARG A 90 -7.05 -5.14 3.08
C ARG A 90 -8.55 -5.46 3.08
N TYR A 91 -9.34 -4.68 2.34
CA TYR A 91 -10.75 -5.00 2.11
C TYR A 91 -10.88 -6.31 1.35
N GLY A 92 -11.77 -7.17 1.85
CA GLY A 92 -12.06 -8.47 1.26
C GLY A 92 -11.05 -9.51 1.74
N ASP A 93 -11.39 -10.19 2.82
CA ASP A 93 -10.68 -11.41 3.22
C ASP A 93 -10.75 -12.42 2.08
N ILE A 94 -9.65 -13.14 1.84
CA ILE A 94 -9.64 -14.22 0.86
C ILE A 94 -10.39 -15.37 1.50
N THR A 95 -11.65 -15.54 1.09
CA THR A 95 -12.50 -16.66 1.49
C THR A 95 -12.64 -17.60 0.31
N GLY A 96 -12.18 -18.84 0.44
CA GLY A 96 -12.15 -19.76 -0.68
C GLY A 96 -11.76 -21.18 -0.33
N LYS A 97 -11.41 -21.93 -1.36
CA LYS A 97 -10.87 -23.29 -1.26
C LYS A 97 -9.59 -23.32 -2.10
N SER A 98 -8.50 -23.73 -1.48
CA SER A 98 -7.26 -24.09 -2.15
C SER A 98 -7.39 -25.49 -2.77
N VAL A 99 -6.36 -25.92 -3.51
CA VAL A 99 -6.35 -27.24 -4.17
C VAL A 99 -6.44 -28.38 -3.16
N ASP A 100 -5.91 -28.18 -1.96
CA ASP A 100 -5.80 -29.19 -0.90
C ASP A 100 -6.88 -29.05 0.19
N THR A 101 -7.77 -28.05 0.11
CA THR A 101 -8.82 -27.86 1.12
C THR A 101 -9.89 -28.97 1.02
N PRO A 102 -10.20 -29.69 2.12
CA PRO A 102 -11.29 -30.67 2.13
C PRO A 102 -12.64 -30.07 1.71
N PHE A 103 -13.52 -30.90 1.14
CA PHE A 103 -14.79 -30.42 0.57
C PHE A 103 -15.70 -29.70 1.59
N ASP A 104 -15.65 -30.11 2.85
CA ASP A 104 -16.44 -29.54 3.97
C ASP A 104 -15.81 -28.32 4.64
N GLU A 105 -14.61 -27.89 4.25
CA GLU A 105 -13.90 -26.77 4.88
C GLU A 105 -13.77 -25.55 3.95
N ILE A 106 -13.78 -24.34 4.51
CA ILE A 106 -13.54 -23.08 3.80
C ILE A 106 -12.36 -22.39 4.47
N GLU A 107 -11.38 -21.99 3.67
CA GLU A 107 -10.22 -21.24 4.14
C GLU A 107 -10.55 -19.75 4.20
N HIS A 108 -10.04 -19.11 5.26
CA HIS A 108 -10.10 -17.67 5.45
C HIS A 108 -8.67 -17.16 5.69
N GLU A 109 -8.16 -16.36 4.75
CA GLU A 109 -6.86 -15.70 4.88
C GLU A 109 -7.09 -14.20 5.01
N SER A 110 -6.70 -13.65 6.17
CA SER A 110 -6.66 -12.21 6.41
C SER A 110 -5.20 -11.74 6.34
N ARG A 111 -4.95 -10.72 5.51
CA ARG A 111 -3.64 -10.07 5.41
C ARG A 111 -3.67 -8.76 6.17
N ASN A 112 -2.83 -8.68 7.19
CA ASN A 112 -2.64 -7.49 8.02
C ASN A 112 -1.30 -6.87 7.67
N TYR A 113 -1.30 -5.54 7.57
CA TYR A 113 -0.13 -4.71 7.30
C TYR A 113 -0.01 -3.67 8.41
N THR A 114 1.19 -3.17 8.64
CA THR A 114 1.45 -2.15 9.65
C THR A 114 1.98 -0.89 8.99
N LEU A 115 1.35 0.24 9.33
CA LEU A 115 1.83 1.57 9.00
C LEU A 115 2.49 2.17 10.25
N SER A 116 3.82 2.14 10.29
CA SER A 116 4.60 2.77 11.36
C SER A 116 4.80 4.26 11.05
N VAL A 117 4.27 5.10 11.92
CA VAL A 117 4.28 6.56 11.79
C VAL A 117 5.15 7.17 12.89
N LYS A 118 6.01 8.12 12.51
CA LYS A 118 6.76 8.97 13.43
C LYS A 118 6.40 10.42 13.17
N TYR A 119 6.06 11.17 14.20
CA TYR A 119 5.76 12.59 14.08
C TYR A 119 6.57 13.43 15.08
N GLU A 120 6.88 14.65 14.67
CA GLU A 120 7.59 15.64 15.49
C GLU A 120 7.03 17.03 15.23
N GLN A 121 6.88 17.83 16.29
CA GLN A 121 6.56 19.25 16.19
C GLN A 121 7.83 20.06 15.88
N LEU A 122 7.72 20.96 14.90
CA LEU A 122 8.74 21.91 14.51
C LEU A 122 8.64 23.20 15.33
N GLU A 123 9.72 23.98 15.37
CA GLU A 123 9.76 25.28 16.06
C GLU A 123 8.73 26.30 15.52
N THR A 124 8.28 26.09 14.28
CA THR A 124 7.20 26.84 13.61
C THR A 124 5.81 26.51 14.16
N GLY A 125 5.68 25.48 15.01
CA GLY A 125 4.42 24.98 15.55
C GLY A 125 3.69 23.98 14.63
N SER A 126 4.22 23.72 13.43
CA SER A 126 3.73 22.69 12.50
C SER A 126 4.33 21.32 12.83
N TYR A 127 3.75 20.27 12.25
CA TYR A 127 4.17 18.89 12.43
C TYR A 127 4.74 18.31 11.15
N LYS A 128 5.82 17.54 11.31
CA LYS A 128 6.38 16.71 10.26
C LYS A 128 6.15 15.25 10.60
N VAL A 129 5.64 14.50 9.62
CA VAL A 129 5.19 13.12 9.83
C VAL A 129 5.83 12.21 8.80
N TYR A 130 6.53 11.21 9.27
CA TYR A 130 7.19 10.18 8.46
C TYR A 130 6.43 8.88 8.63
N ALA A 131 6.31 8.10 7.57
CA ALA A 131 5.67 6.80 7.63
C ALA A 131 6.46 5.75 6.87
N ASN A 132 6.36 4.52 7.36
CA ASN A 132 6.88 3.33 6.74
C ASN A 132 5.79 2.25 6.75
N PHE A 133 5.58 1.62 5.61
CA PHE A 133 4.60 0.56 5.40
C PHE A 133 5.32 -0.79 5.32
N SER A 134 4.85 -1.77 6.09
CA SER A 134 5.38 -3.13 6.18
C SER A 134 4.28 -4.18 6.29
#